data_AF-A0A381SDY0-F1
#
_entry.id   AF-A0A381SDY0-F1
#
_cell.length_a   1.000
_cell.length_b   1.000
_cell.length_c   1.000
_cell.angle_alpha   90.00
_cell.angle_beta   90.00
_cell.angle_gamma   90.00
#
_symmetry.space_group_name_H-M   'P 1'
#
loop_
_entity.id
_entity.type
_entity.pdbx_description
1 polymer ?
#
loop_
_entity_poly.entity_id
_entity_poly.type
_entity_poly.pdbx_seq_one_letter_code
_entity_poly.pdbx_strand_id
1 'polypeptide(L)'
;MENFSFYLPEGQNTSLAEIKIIKNSKYTSTLLIKQKNSSIEKLQDMEMQISIYHDLKMVEVVKYNGKRQFWIRNAYPNRLMLSKDEKFQRNKFFSEWLNFSKNEGLASKIASKMI
;
A
#
# COMPACT_ATOMS: atom_id res chain seq x y z
N MET A 1 -4.56 13.74 -13.02
CA MET A 1 -4.16 12.46 -12.39
C MET A 1 -5.19 12.16 -11.33
N GLU A 2 -5.91 11.05 -11.47
CA GLU A 2 -6.94 10.66 -10.50
C GLU A 2 -6.28 10.31 -9.16
N ASN A 3 -6.84 10.85 -8.09
CA ASN A 3 -6.44 10.62 -6.70
C ASN A 3 -7.69 10.23 -5.92
N PHE A 4 -7.59 9.14 -5.17
CA PHE A 4 -8.66 8.66 -4.30
C PHE A 4 -8.15 8.68 -2.88
N SER A 5 -8.97 9.16 -1.95
CA SER A 5 -8.62 9.13 -0.54
C SER A 5 -9.81 8.73 0.32
N PHE A 6 -9.52 8.03 1.41
CA PHE A 6 -10.49 7.58 2.38
C PHE A 6 -9.82 7.41 3.74
N TYR A 7 -10.63 7.33 4.80
CA TYR A 7 -10.12 7.10 6.15
C TYR A 7 -10.22 5.62 6.51
N LEU A 8 -9.24 5.14 7.25
CA LEU A 8 -9.21 3.81 7.84
C LEU A 8 -9.16 3.92 9.36
N PRO A 9 -9.86 3.04 10.10
CA PRO A 9 -9.74 3.01 11.55
C PRO A 9 -8.35 2.52 11.96
N GLU A 10 -7.77 3.17 12.97
CA GLU A 10 -6.48 2.80 13.57
C GLU A 10 -6.66 2.86 15.11
N GLY A 11 -7.16 1.77 15.69
CA GLY A 11 -7.55 1.75 17.10
C GLY A 11 -8.71 2.71 17.39
N GLN A 12 -8.48 3.71 18.25
CA GLN A 12 -9.46 4.78 18.53
C GLN A 12 -9.37 5.94 17.53
N ASN A 13 -8.31 5.98 16.72
CA ASN A 13 -8.04 7.05 15.77
C ASN A 13 -8.44 6.63 14.35
N THR A 14 -8.29 7.55 13.40
CA THR A 14 -8.37 7.27 11.96
C THR A 14 -7.09 7.70 11.26
N SER A 15 -6.71 6.98 10.21
CA SER A 15 -5.59 7.32 9.33
C SER A 15 -6.10 7.60 7.91
N LEU A 16 -5.50 8.58 7.24
CA LEU A 16 -5.81 8.90 5.85
C LEU A 16 -5.04 7.95 4.93
N ALA A 17 -5.76 7.22 4.08
CA ALA A 17 -5.22 6.46 2.97
C ALA A 17 -5.43 7.23 1.66
N GLU A 18 -4.37 7.36 0.88
CA GLU A 18 -4.36 8.03 -0.43
C GLU A 18 -3.87 7.06 -1.50
N ILE A 19 -4.58 7.00 -2.62
CA ILE A 19 -4.28 6.17 -3.77
C ILE A 19 -4.16 7.07 -5.00
N LYS A 20 -2.97 7.10 -5.58
CA LYS A 20 -2.67 7.90 -6.77
C LYS A 20 -2.27 7.00 -7.94
N ILE A 21 -2.88 7.23 -9.10
CA ILE A 21 -2.40 6.63 -10.36
C ILE A 21 -1.18 7.40 -10.83
N ILE A 22 0.01 6.79 -10.79
CA ILE A 22 1.27 7.42 -11.20
C ILE A 22 1.70 7.06 -12.62
N LYS A 23 1.23 5.92 -13.15
CA LYS A 23 1.38 5.53 -14.55
C LYS A 23 0.12 4.83 -15.00
N ASN A 24 -0.38 5.19 -16.18
CA ASN A 24 -1.51 4.52 -16.81
C ASN A 24 -1.13 4.16 -18.25
N SER A 25 -1.21 2.87 -18.61
CA SER A 25 -0.98 2.41 -19.97
C SER A 25 -1.98 1.31 -20.32
N LYS A 26 -2.06 0.95 -21.61
CA LYS A 26 -3.03 -0.02 -22.12
C LYS A 26 -3.01 -1.37 -21.37
N TYR A 27 -1.83 -1.87 -21.03
CA TYR A 27 -1.66 -3.20 -20.43
C TYR A 27 -1.21 -3.16 -18.97
N THR A 28 -0.54 -2.08 -18.55
CA THR A 28 -0.01 -1.96 -17.20
C THR A 28 -0.26 -0.59 -16.60
N SER A 29 -0.77 -0.55 -15.37
CA SER A 29 -0.91 0.68 -14.59
C SER A 29 -0.13 0.57 -13.30
N THR A 30 0.27 1.72 -12.76
CA THR A 30 1.02 1.78 -11.51
C THR A 30 0.32 2.72 -10.55
N LEU A 31 0.00 2.19 -9.37
CA LEU A 31 -0.56 2.95 -8.26
C LEU A 31 0.52 3.25 -7.21
N LEU A 32 0.37 4.38 -6.56
CA LEU A 32 1.07 4.73 -5.34
C LEU A 32 0.03 4.82 -4.22
N ILE A 33 0.19 4.02 -3.19
CA ILE A 33 -0.65 4.06 -1.98
C ILE A 33 0.19 4.63 -0.85
N LYS A 34 -0.38 5.59 -0.12
CA LYS A 34 0.18 6.15 1.10
C LYS A 34 -0.84 6.08 2.22
N GLN A 35 -0.42 5.70 3.41
CA GLN A 35 -1.24 5.78 4.60
C GLN A 35 -0.41 6.38 5.73
N LYS A 36 -0.92 7.47 6.30
CA LYS A 36 -0.29 8.08 7.48
C LYS A 36 -0.48 7.19 8.69
N ASN A 37 0.55 7.02 9.51
CA ASN A 37 0.36 6.39 10.81
C ASN A 37 -0.09 7.45 11.84
N SER A 38 -1.29 7.33 12.40
CA SER A 38 -1.79 8.27 13.41
C SER A 38 -1.78 7.70 14.83
N SER A 39 -1.46 6.42 15.00
CA SER A 39 -1.44 5.78 16.33
C SER A 39 -0.05 5.76 16.98
N ILE A 40 1.03 5.79 16.19
CA ILE A 40 2.41 5.72 16.68
C ILE A 40 3.25 6.80 15.98
N GLU A 41 3.48 7.93 16.66
CA GLU A 41 4.19 9.09 16.11
C GLU A 41 5.58 8.79 15.50
N LYS A 42 6.25 7.74 15.98
CA LYS A 42 7.59 7.34 15.52
C LYS A 42 7.59 6.26 14.45
N LEU A 43 6.43 5.73 14.08
CA LEU A 43 6.35 4.72 13.03
C LEU A 43 6.37 5.39 11.67
N GLN A 44 7.11 4.81 10.73
CA GLN A 44 7.14 5.30 9.36
C GLN A 44 5.77 5.10 8.70
N ASP A 45 5.30 6.13 7.99
CA ASP A 45 4.14 6.03 7.11
C ASP A 45 4.27 4.85 6.14
N MET A 46 3.14 4.22 5.84
CA MET A 46 3.10 3.14 4.87
C MET A 46 3.09 3.73 3.45
N GLU A 47 4.02 3.30 2.61
CA GLU A 47 4.05 3.62 1.19
C GLU A 47 4.22 2.35 0.34
N MET A 48 3.28 2.10 -0.57
CA MET A 48 3.31 0.97 -1.50
C MET A 48 3.25 1.43 -2.95
N GLN A 49 4.13 0.88 -3.79
CA GLN A 49 4.02 1.02 -5.24
C GLN A 49 3.51 -0.31 -5.82
N ILE A 50 2.38 -0.23 -6.51
CA ILE A 50 1.64 -1.40 -6.99
C ILE A 50 1.62 -1.39 -8.52
N SER A 51 1.95 -2.52 -9.13
CA SER A 51 1.75 -2.76 -10.57
C SER A 51 0.48 -3.54 -10.79
N ILE A 52 -0.39 -3.02 -11.65
CA ILE A 52 -1.62 -3.67 -12.14
C ILE A 52 -1.37 -4.13 -13.57
N TYR A 53 -1.55 -5.42 -13.82
CA TYR A 53 -1.46 -6.05 -15.13
C TYR A 53 -2.88 -6.37 -15.61
N HIS A 54 -3.37 -5.62 -16.59
CA HIS A 54 -4.77 -5.69 -17.05
C HIS A 54 -5.06 -6.98 -17.83
N ASP A 55 -4.08 -7.44 -18.61
CA ASP A 55 -4.13 -8.65 -19.41
C ASP A 55 -4.07 -9.92 -18.56
N LEU A 56 -3.14 -9.95 -17.59
CA LEU A 56 -2.98 -11.06 -16.65
C LEU A 56 -3.99 -11.03 -15.49
N LYS A 57 -4.80 -9.97 -15.38
CA LYS A 57 -5.69 -9.71 -14.24
C LYS A 57 -4.98 -9.89 -12.89
N MET A 58 -3.74 -9.39 -12.83
CA MET A 58 -2.83 -9.60 -11.69
C MET A 58 -2.41 -8.27 -11.10
N VAL A 59 -2.16 -8.26 -9.79
CA VAL A 59 -1.60 -7.12 -9.09
C VAL A 59 -0.42 -7.59 -8.23
N GLU A 60 0.67 -6.81 -8.17
CA GLU A 60 1.78 -7.08 -7.25
C GLU A 60 2.30 -5.80 -6.61
N VAL A 61 2.85 -5.94 -5.39
CA VAL A 61 3.57 -4.88 -4.70
C VAL A 61 5.03 -4.87 -5.17
N VAL A 62 5.40 -3.84 -5.93
CA VAL A 62 6.75 -3.71 -6.52
C VAL A 62 7.72 -3.00 -5.56
N LYS A 63 7.20 -2.10 -4.71
CA LYS A 63 7.98 -1.43 -3.66
C LYS A 63 7.15 -1.24 -2.40
N TYR A 64 7.82 -1.29 -1.26
CA TYR A 64 7.24 -1.06 0.07
C TYR A 64 8.21 -0.18 0.90
N ASN A 65 7.75 0.95 1.43
CA ASN A 65 8.50 1.94 2.21
C ASN A 65 9.88 2.27 1.62
N GLY A 66 9.91 2.61 0.33
CA GLY A 66 11.14 2.94 -0.40
C GLY A 66 12.05 1.76 -0.74
N LYS A 67 11.80 0.56 -0.18
CA LYS A 67 12.56 -0.65 -0.48
C LYS A 67 11.93 -1.39 -1.65
N ARG A 68 12.63 -1.44 -2.78
CA ARG A 68 12.32 -2.38 -3.86
C ARG A 68 12.90 -3.75 -3.50
N GLN A 69 12.21 -4.84 -3.85
CA GLN A 69 12.87 -6.14 -3.85
C GLN A 69 13.92 -6.12 -4.97
N PHE A 70 15.17 -6.01 -4.59
CA PHE A 70 16.28 -6.33 -5.46
C PHE A 70 16.60 -7.82 -5.22
N TRP A 71 16.90 -8.55 -6.30
CA TRP A 71 17.48 -9.90 -6.31
C TRP A 71 16.50 -11.10 -6.31
N ILE A 72 16.57 -11.87 -7.40
CA ILE A 72 15.94 -13.18 -7.62
C ILE A 72 16.69 -14.32 -6.88
N ARG A 73 17.92 -14.06 -6.43
CA ARG A 73 18.70 -14.91 -5.52
C ARG A 73 19.53 -14.00 -4.63
N ASN A 74 19.41 -14.13 -3.32
CA ASN A 74 20.35 -13.49 -2.41
C ASN A 74 21.75 -14.05 -2.71
N ALA A 75 22.63 -13.22 -3.27
CA ALA A 75 24.04 -13.58 -3.41
C ALA A 75 24.57 -13.88 -2.00
N TYR A 76 25.22 -15.04 -1.83
CA TYR A 76 25.81 -15.39 -0.55
C TYR A 76 27.22 -14.80 -0.45
N PRO A 77 27.60 -14.17 0.67
CA PRO A 77 26.84 -14.02 1.92
C PRO A 77 25.70 -12.99 1.83
N ASN A 78 24.52 -13.32 2.40
CA ASN A 78 23.32 -12.48 2.44
C ASN A 78 23.53 -11.26 3.35
N ARG A 79 24.34 -10.29 2.91
CA ARG A 79 24.75 -9.11 3.68
C ARG A 79 23.58 -8.23 4.13
N LEU A 80 22.44 -8.33 3.45
CA LEU A 80 21.22 -7.58 3.74
C LEU A 80 20.19 -8.35 4.58
N MET A 81 20.50 -9.60 4.96
CA MET A 81 19.62 -10.51 5.70
C MET A 81 18.19 -10.63 5.12
N LEU A 82 18.06 -10.53 3.78
CA LEU A 82 16.76 -10.60 3.12
C LEU A 82 16.14 -11.99 3.28
N SER A 83 14.86 -12.05 3.64
CA SER A 83 14.12 -13.32 3.71
C SER A 83 13.69 -13.78 2.33
N LYS A 84 13.68 -15.11 2.10
CA LYS A 84 13.27 -15.71 0.81
C LYS A 84 11.82 -15.36 0.44
N ASP A 85 10.97 -15.16 1.44
CA ASP A 85 9.53 -14.99 1.27
C ASP A 85 9.06 -13.53 1.31
N GLU A 86 9.98 -12.56 1.31
CA GLU A 86 9.62 -11.13 1.42
C GLU A 86 8.61 -10.68 0.36
N LYS A 87 8.73 -11.20 -0.88
CA LYS A 87 7.76 -10.90 -1.94
C LYS A 87 6.36 -11.36 -1.57
N PHE A 88 6.26 -12.60 -1.09
CA PHE A 88 5.01 -13.20 -0.69
C PHE A 88 4.38 -12.43 0.47
N GLN A 89 5.18 -12.08 1.50
CA GLN A 89 4.70 -11.32 2.64
C GLN A 89 4.14 -9.95 2.25
N ARG A 90 4.78 -9.23 1.32
CA ARG A 90 4.27 -7.92 0.83
C ARG A 90 2.95 -8.07 0.09
N ASN A 91 2.83 -9.05 -0.80
CA ASN A 91 1.59 -9.30 -1.53
C ASN A 91 0.47 -9.77 -0.59
N LYS A 92 0.79 -10.60 0.41
CA LYS A 92 -0.15 -11.03 1.44
C LYS A 92 -0.64 -9.86 2.28
N PHE A 93 0.28 -9.03 2.78
CA PHE A 93 -0.05 -7.81 3.51
C PHE A 93 -0.95 -6.88 2.68
N PHE A 94 -0.62 -6.66 1.40
CA PHE A 94 -1.47 -5.84 0.54
C PHE A 94 -2.86 -6.43 0.33
N SER A 95 -2.98 -7.75 0.22
CA SER A 95 -4.28 -8.43 0.18
C SER A 95 -5.08 -8.20 1.47
N GLU A 96 -4.44 -8.31 2.64
CA GLU A 96 -5.08 -8.05 3.93
C GLU A 96 -5.50 -6.58 4.06
N TRP A 97 -4.63 -5.66 3.63
CA TRP A 97 -4.92 -4.23 3.60
C TRP A 97 -6.11 -3.88 2.70
N LEU A 98 -6.22 -4.50 1.52
CA LEU A 98 -7.39 -4.33 0.63
C LEU A 98 -8.68 -4.85 1.25
N ASN A 99 -8.63 -6.04 1.85
CA ASN A 99 -9.79 -6.62 2.53
C ASN A 99 -10.24 -5.74 3.70
N PHE A 100 -9.30 -5.28 4.52
CA PHE A 100 -9.56 -4.34 5.59
C PHE A 100 -10.16 -3.03 5.07
N SER A 101 -9.56 -2.45 4.01
CA SER A 101 -10.04 -1.20 3.43
C SER A 101 -11.44 -1.32 2.83
N LYS A 102 -11.77 -2.49 2.27
CA LYS A 102 -13.10 -2.76 1.73
C LYS A 102 -14.16 -2.89 2.83
N ASN A 103 -13.81 -3.49 3.96
CA ASN A 103 -14.74 -3.78 5.05
C ASN A 103 -14.92 -2.59 6.01
N GLU A 104 -13.82 -1.93 6.34
CA GLU A 104 -13.74 -0.90 7.39
C GLU A 104 -13.50 0.50 6.82
N GLY A 105 -13.43 0.63 5.49
CA GLY A 105 -13.22 1.90 4.80
C GLY A 105 -14.29 2.91 5.17
N LEU A 106 -13.89 3.96 5.86
CA LEU A 106 -14.77 5.07 6.20
C LEU A 106 -14.78 6.00 4.99
N ALA A 107 -15.83 5.89 4.17
CA ALA A 107 -16.15 6.89 3.16
C ALA A 107 -16.16 8.27 3.85
N SER A 108 -15.54 9.27 3.20
CA SER A 108 -15.35 10.62 3.73
C SER A 108 -16.50 11.06 4.62
N LYS A 109 -16.32 10.98 5.94
CA LYS A 109 -17.28 11.56 6.88
C LYS A 109 -17.05 13.06 6.86
N ILE A 110 -17.57 13.73 5.84
CA ILE A 110 -17.90 15.15 5.94
C ILE A 110 -19.20 15.21 6.75
N ALA A 111 -19.10 15.06 8.07
CA ALA A 111 -20.22 15.33 8.95
C ALA A 111 -19.72 15.63 10.37
N SER A 112 -19.45 16.91 10.62
CA SER A 112 -20.14 17.58 11.72
C SER A 112 -20.40 19.03 11.29
N LYS A 113 -21.64 19.27 10.86
CA LYS A 113 -22.29 20.57 11.01
C LYS A 113 -22.26 20.86 12.51
N MET A 114 -21.32 21.70 12.95
CA MET A 114 -21.35 22.30 14.28
C MET A 114 -21.96 23.69 14.13
N ILE A 115 -23.14 23.80 14.75
CA ILE A 115 -23.90 24.97 15.21
C ILE A 115 -23.28 26.33 14.88
#